data_AF-A0A1V3K316-F1
#
_entry.id   AF-A0A1V3K316-F1
#
_cell.length_a   1.000
_cell.length_b   1.000
_cell.length_c   1.000
_cell.angle_alpha   90.00
_cell.angle_beta   90.00
_cell.angle_gamma   90.00
#
_symmetry.space_group_name_H-M   'P 1'
#
loop_
_entity.id
_entity.type
_entity.pdbx_description
1 polymer ?
#
loop_
_entity_poly.entity_id
_entity_poly.type
_entity_poly.pdbx_seq_one_letter_code
_entity_poly.pdbx_strand_id
1 'polypeptide(L)'
;MKECIILLLNFFIILLLINLSWTDIRVRVISNRVVTLLLVVILIFTYLKYDTVFIFPALVSLSVGFILFTLKVIGAGDIKLISVLMLAIPSFQIMSFLFFTTFSG
;
A
#
# COMPACT_ATOMS: atom_id res chain seq x y z
N MET A 1 5.26 10.83 22.94
CA MET A 1 4.05 9.97 22.77
C MET A 1 3.71 9.73 21.31
N LYS A 2 3.54 10.77 20.46
CA LYS A 2 3.26 10.60 19.03
C LYS A 2 4.26 9.68 18.31
N GLU A 3 5.57 9.90 18.51
CA GLU A 3 6.63 9.06 17.93
C GLU A 3 6.49 7.57 18.27
N CYS A 4 6.18 7.24 19.53
CA CYS A 4 5.99 5.84 19.95
C CYS A 4 4.79 5.20 19.24
N ILE A 5 3.71 5.95 19.02
CA ILE A 5 2.52 5.47 18.31
C ILE A 5 2.84 5.24 16.83
N ILE A 6 3.60 6.14 16.20
CA ILE A 6 4.03 6.00 14.81
C ILE A 6 4.91 4.76 14.65
N LEU A 7 5.85 4.51 15.57
CA LEU A 7 6.68 3.30 15.55
C LEU A 7 5.84 2.02 15.71
N LEU A 8 4.86 2.03 16.59
CA LEU A 8 3.95 0.90 16.80
C LEU A 8 3.09 0.64 15.55
N LEU A 9 2.54 1.68 14.95
CA LEU A 9 1.80 1.59 13.67
C LEU A 9 2.70 1.05 12.56
N ASN A 10 3.95 1.51 12.47
CA ASN A 10 4.89 1.04 11.45
C ASN A 10 5.20 -0.46 11.64
N PHE A 11 5.43 -0.90 12.89
CA PHE A 11 5.60 -2.32 13.19
C PHE A 11 4.38 -3.14 12.80
N PHE A 12 3.18 -2.62 13.04
CA PHE A 12 1.93 -3.27 12.65
C PHE A 12 1.75 -3.33 11.12
N ILE A 13 2.10 -2.27 10.39
CA ILE A 13 2.11 -2.24 8.92
C ILE A 13 3.05 -3.32 8.37
N ILE A 14 4.26 -3.42 8.91
CA ILE A 14 5.25 -4.44 8.50
C ILE A 14 4.69 -5.84 8.72
N LEU A 15 4.04 -6.09 9.87
CA LEU A 15 3.45 -7.40 10.16
C LEU A 15 2.30 -7.74 9.20
N LEU A 16 1.44 -6.76 8.87
CA LEU A 16 0.39 -6.94 7.86
C LEU A 16 0.95 -7.21 6.47
N LEU A 17 2.02 -6.52 6.07
CA LEU A 17 2.70 -6.73 4.78
C LEU A 17 3.33 -8.12 4.70
N ILE A 18 4.02 -8.57 5.75
CA ILE A 18 4.57 -9.94 5.82
C ILE A 18 3.45 -10.98 5.69
N ASN A 19 2.33 -10.77 6.40
CA ASN A 19 1.18 -11.66 6.30
C ASN A 19 0.60 -11.69 4.87
N LEU A 20 0.45 -10.52 4.24
CA LEU A 20 0.00 -10.42 2.84
C LEU A 20 0.93 -11.17 1.90
N SER A 21 2.24 -10.92 1.97
CA SER A 21 3.25 -11.61 1.16
C SER A 21 3.23 -13.12 1.37
N TRP A 22 3.07 -13.58 2.61
CA TRP A 22 2.97 -15.01 2.92
C TRP A 22 1.71 -15.65 2.32
N THR A 23 0.57 -14.99 2.45
CA THR A 23 -0.69 -15.47 1.86
C THR A 23 -0.65 -15.47 0.34
N ASP A 24 0.03 -14.49 -0.26
CA ASP A 24 0.21 -14.39 -1.71
C ASP A 24 1.11 -15.50 -2.25
N ILE A 25 2.23 -15.80 -1.58
CA ILE A 25 3.12 -16.92 -1.97
C ILE A 25 2.41 -18.28 -1.81
N ARG A 26 1.69 -18.48 -0.69
CA ARG A 26 1.12 -19.79 -0.34
C ARG A 26 -0.18 -20.09 -1.09
N VAL A 27 -1.08 -19.13 -1.15
CA VAL A 27 -2.47 -19.33 -1.62
C VAL A 27 -2.73 -18.54 -2.91
N ARG A 28 -1.82 -17.64 -3.33
CA ARG A 28 -2.01 -16.72 -4.47
C ARG A 28 -3.29 -15.90 -4.38
N VAL A 29 -3.70 -15.59 -3.15
CA VAL A 29 -4.91 -14.83 -2.86
C VAL A 29 -4.58 -13.68 -1.92
N ILE A 30 -4.68 -12.46 -2.46
CA ILE A 30 -4.62 -11.24 -1.67
C ILE A 30 -6.02 -10.99 -1.07
N SER A 31 -6.14 -11.20 0.24
CA SER A 31 -7.42 -11.03 0.95
C SER A 31 -7.81 -9.56 1.07
N ASN A 32 -8.97 -9.20 0.51
CA ASN A 32 -9.55 -7.86 0.64
C ASN A 32 -9.65 -7.41 2.11
N ARG A 33 -9.90 -8.34 3.05
CA ARG A 33 -10.02 -8.02 4.48
C ARG A 33 -8.71 -7.48 5.06
N VAL A 34 -7.58 -8.05 4.66
CA VAL A 34 -6.27 -7.63 5.14
C VAL A 34 -5.87 -6.31 4.48
N VAL A 35 -6.19 -6.12 3.20
CA VAL A 35 -5.97 -4.84 2.51
C VAL A 35 -6.81 -3.71 3.12
N THR A 36 -8.08 -3.97 3.49
CA THR A 36 -8.91 -2.96 4.18
C THR A 36 -8.40 -2.62 5.56
N LEU A 37 -7.88 -3.60 6.32
CA LEU A 37 -7.21 -3.33 7.60
C LEU A 37 -5.96 -2.47 7.39
N LEU A 38 -5.15 -2.80 6.39
CA LEU A 38 -3.96 -2.05 6.03
C LEU A 38 -4.29 -0.60 5.62
N LEU A 39 -5.40 -0.39 4.90
CA LEU A 39 -5.91 0.95 4.56
C LEU A 39 -6.19 1.78 5.80
N VAL A 40 -6.92 1.24 6.77
CA VAL A 40 -7.25 1.97 8.00
C VAL A 40 -5.99 2.33 8.77
N VAL A 41 -5.05 1.38 8.90
CA VAL A 41 -3.78 1.60 9.59
C VAL A 41 -2.94 2.65 8.88
N ILE A 42 -2.88 2.62 7.55
CA ILE A 42 -2.13 3.60 6.74
C ILE A 42 -2.73 5.00 6.88
N LEU A 43 -4.05 5.16 6.85
CA LEU A 43 -4.67 6.48 7.03
C LEU A 43 -4.30 7.10 8.38
N ILE A 44 -4.34 6.31 9.45
CA ILE A 44 -3.94 6.76 10.79
C ILE A 44 -2.44 7.09 10.82
N PHE A 45 -1.60 6.22 10.26
CA PHE A 45 -0.16 6.41 10.20
C PHE A 45 0.23 7.68 9.42
N THR A 46 -0.33 7.88 8.23
CA THR A 46 0.01 9.04 7.39
C THR A 46 -0.46 10.33 8.03
N TYR A 47 -1.67 10.35 8.60
CA TYR A 47 -2.16 11.52 9.33
C TYR A 47 -1.27 11.86 10.53
N LEU A 48 -0.79 10.87 11.28
CA LEU A 48 0.09 11.13 12.43
C LEU A 48 1.52 11.53 12.04
N LYS A 49 2.02 11.06 10.89
CA LYS A 49 3.41 11.28 10.45
C LYS A 49 3.60 12.53 9.58
N TYR A 50 2.65 12.80 8.69
CA TYR A 50 2.76 13.85 7.68
C TYR A 50 1.68 14.94 7.83
N ASP A 51 0.82 14.85 8.86
CA ASP A 51 -0.35 15.71 9.09
C ASP A 51 -1.30 15.84 7.87
N THR A 52 -1.14 14.95 6.89
CA THR A 52 -1.80 14.98 5.58
C THR A 52 -1.96 13.55 5.05
N VAL A 53 -2.78 13.38 4.02
CA VAL A 53 -2.95 12.09 3.32
C VAL A 53 -2.76 12.31 1.83
N PHE A 54 -1.93 11.47 1.19
CA PHE A 54 -1.60 11.58 -0.23
C PHE A 54 -2.69 10.92 -1.10
N ILE A 55 -3.89 11.51 -1.11
CA ILE A 55 -5.06 10.97 -1.82
C ILE A 55 -4.86 11.00 -3.34
N PHE A 56 -4.26 12.06 -3.88
CA PHE A 56 -4.09 12.22 -5.33
C PHE A 56 -3.22 11.10 -5.93
N PRO A 57 -2.02 10.78 -5.41
CA PRO A 57 -1.25 9.59 -5.82
C PRO A 57 -2.01 8.27 -5.71
N ALA A 58 -2.77 8.08 -4.64
CA ALA A 58 -3.56 6.86 -4.43
C ALA A 58 -4.67 6.70 -5.48
N LEU A 59 -5.38 7.79 -5.82
CA LEU A 59 -6.42 7.77 -6.86
C LEU A 59 -5.83 7.55 -8.25
N VAL A 60 -4.70 8.20 -8.56
CA VAL A 60 -4.01 8.02 -9.85
C VAL A 60 -3.55 6.57 -10.00
N SER A 61 -2.89 6.01 -8.98
CA SER A 61 -2.43 4.62 -9.01
C SER A 61 -3.60 3.61 -9.09
N LEU A 62 -4.72 3.87 -8.42
CA LEU A 62 -5.92 3.05 -8.55
C LEU A 62 -6.52 3.13 -9.95
N SER A 63 -6.61 4.32 -10.53
CA SER A 63 -7.20 4.55 -11.85
C SER A 63 -6.35 3.93 -12.96
N VAL A 64 -5.03 4.21 -12.95
CA VAL A 64 -4.08 3.63 -13.90
C VAL A 64 -3.99 2.11 -13.71
N GLY A 65 -3.90 1.66 -12.47
CA GLY A 65 -3.90 0.23 -12.15
C GLY A 65 -5.16 -0.46 -12.66
N PHE A 66 -6.35 0.13 -12.48
CA PHE A 66 -7.60 -0.44 -12.98
C PHE A 66 -7.61 -0.57 -14.51
N ILE A 67 -7.08 0.42 -15.24
CA ILE A 67 -6.89 0.32 -16.70
C ILE A 67 -5.93 -0.83 -17.05
N LEU A 68 -4.83 -0.99 -16.32
CA LEU A 68 -3.89 -2.10 -16.55
C LEU A 68 -4.52 -3.46 -16.23
N PHE A 69 -5.43 -3.53 -15.25
CA PHE A 69 -6.20 -4.73 -14.95
C PHE A 69 -7.19 -5.08 -16.07
N THR A 70 -7.90 -4.11 -16.63
CA THR A 70 -8.81 -4.38 -17.77
C THR A 70 -8.04 -4.87 -18.99
N LEU A 71 -6.79 -4.42 -19.17
CA LEU A 71 -5.85 -4.90 -20.17
C LEU A 71 -5.16 -6.24 -19.80
N LYS A 72 -5.48 -6.83 -18.64
CA LYS A 72 -4.91 -8.10 -18.12
C LYS A 72 -3.38 -8.08 -17.93
N VAL A 73 -2.79 -6.90 -17.74
CA VAL A 73 -1.34 -6.75 -17.53
C VAL A 73 -0.96 -7.03 -16.08
N ILE A 74 -1.80 -6.61 -15.12
CA ILE A 74 -1.53 -6.69 -13.67
C ILE A 74 -2.73 -7.29 -12.94
N GLY A 75 -2.48 -8.03 -11.85
CA GLY A 75 -3.52 -8.58 -10.99
C GLY A 75 -4.28 -7.51 -10.20
N ALA A 76 -5.59 -7.68 -10.04
CA ALA A 76 -6.43 -6.77 -9.25
C ALA A 76 -6.02 -6.68 -7.76
N GLY A 77 -5.29 -7.67 -7.24
CA GLY A 77 -4.77 -7.65 -5.87
C GLY A 77 -3.67 -6.60 -5.69
N ASP A 78 -2.67 -6.61 -6.57
CA ASP A 78 -1.51 -5.71 -6.51
C ASP A 78 -1.92 -4.25 -6.66
N ILE A 79 -2.89 -3.97 -7.53
CA ILE A 79 -3.42 -2.61 -7.73
C ILE A 79 -4.05 -2.08 -6.45
N LYS A 80 -4.79 -2.92 -5.71
CA LYS A 80 -5.38 -2.54 -4.42
C LYS A 80 -4.29 -2.30 -3.38
N LEU A 81 -3.25 -3.13 -3.34
CA LEU A 81 -2.14 -2.97 -2.41
C LEU A 81 -1.37 -1.67 -2.69
N ILE A 82 -0.96 -1.45 -3.95
CA ILE A 82 -0.19 -0.28 -4.38
C ILE A 82 -0.97 1.00 -4.10
N SER A 83 -2.25 1.05 -4.46
CA SER A 83 -3.09 2.24 -4.23
C SER A 83 -3.23 2.59 -2.75
N VAL A 84 -3.35 1.58 -1.88
CA VAL A 84 -3.38 1.79 -0.43
C VAL A 84 -2.02 2.26 0.10
N LEU A 85 -0.91 1.71 -0.37
CA LEU A 85 0.44 2.14 0.02
C LEU A 85 0.74 3.57 -0.43
N MET A 86 0.25 3.97 -1.61
CA MET A 86 0.42 5.33 -2.16
C MET A 86 -0.19 6.42 -1.27
N LEU A 87 -1.14 6.10 -0.38
CA LEU A 87 -1.66 7.05 0.60
C LEU A 87 -0.61 7.51 1.63
N ALA A 88 0.47 6.74 1.81
CA ALA A 88 1.56 7.04 2.75
C ALA A 88 2.83 7.58 2.09
N ILE A 89 2.86 7.68 0.75
CA ILE A 89 4.09 7.97 0.00
C ILE A 89 4.03 9.41 -0.54
N PRO A 90 4.96 10.29 -0.12
CA PRO A 90 5.11 11.61 -0.71
C PRO A 90 5.39 11.55 -2.21
N SER A 91 4.89 12.54 -2.96
CA SER A 91 4.95 12.56 -4.43
C SER A 91 6.34 12.37 -5.02
N PHE A 92 7.36 12.93 -4.39
CA PHE A 92 8.75 12.82 -4.85
C PHE A 92 9.35 11.41 -4.69
N GLN A 93 8.76 10.54 -3.87
CA GLN A 93 9.23 9.17 -3.63
C GLN A 93 8.49 8.12 -4.46
N ILE A 94 7.41 8.50 -5.16
CA ILE A 94 6.57 7.59 -5.95
C ILE A 94 7.39 6.81 -6.98
N MET A 95 8.24 7.51 -7.74
CA MET A 95 9.03 6.86 -8.79
C MET A 95 10.03 5.86 -8.21
N SER A 96 10.68 6.21 -7.09
CA SER A 96 11.57 5.29 -6.39
C SER A 96 10.83 4.07 -5.88
N PHE A 97 9.66 4.26 -5.26
CA PHE A 97 8.82 3.16 -4.78
C PHE A 97 8.42 2.21 -5.91
N LEU A 98 7.87 2.74 -7.01
CA LEU A 98 7.48 1.92 -8.15
C LEU A 98 8.67 1.16 -8.72
N PHE A 99 9.81 1.84 -8.91
CA PHE A 99 11.03 1.20 -9.41
C PHE A 99 11.50 0.05 -8.51
N PHE A 100 11.56 0.26 -7.19
CA PHE A 100 11.91 -0.80 -6.24
C PHE A 100 10.91 -1.96 -6.28
N THR A 101 9.61 -1.68 -6.31
CA THR A 101 8.59 -2.75 -6.38
C THR A 101 8.69 -3.56 -7.67
N THR A 102 9.01 -2.93 -8.80
CA THR A 102 9.18 -3.64 -10.08
C THR A 102 10.49 -4.39 -10.19
N PHE A 103 11.54 -3.94 -9.50
CA PHE A 103 12.86 -4.56 -9.55
C PHE A 103 13.02 -5.70 -8.53
N SER A 104 12.34 -5.60 -7.39
CA SER A 104 12.40 -6.59 -6.30
C SER A 104 11.27 -7.63 -6.32
N GLY A 105 10.25 -7.42 -7.15
CA GLY A 105 9.20 -8.41 -7.43
C GLY A 105 9.65 -9.44 -8.45
#